data_AF-A0A970ZX24-F1
#
_entry.id   AF-A0A970ZX24-F1
#
_cell.length_a   1.000
_cell.length_b   1.000
_cell.length_c   1.000
_cell.angle_alpha   90.00
_cell.angle_beta   90.00
_cell.angle_gamma   90.00
#
_symmetry.space_group_name_H-M   'P 1'
#
loop_
_entity.id
_entity.type
_entity.pdbx_description
1 polymer ?
#
loop_
_entity_poly.entity_id
_entity_poly.type
_entity_poly.pdbx_seq_one_letter_code
_entity_poly.pdbx_strand_id
1 'polypeptide(L)'
;MSDQQQKTTGSSEEWKELFSNIGEQVRKDIARMVGADAEADWPTIGRQTDEAARTGIAKAVGASTDADWESIGQHLDQSARREIGKIVGATDDADWGDIGQAVSDGVESFLKDLFAARKDPAAAPFDAPEDPNAPVDPWKKD
;
A
#
# COMPACT_ATOMS: atom_id res chain seq x y z
N MET A 1 -33.00 14.70 56.38
CA MET A 1 -32.19 14.99 55.18
C MET A 1 -31.15 13.88 55.05
N SER A 2 -31.46 12.78 54.37
CA SER A 2 -30.51 11.68 54.20
C SER A 2 -30.85 10.90 52.93
N ASP A 3 -30.55 11.49 51.76
CA ASP A 3 -30.82 10.88 50.45
C ASP A 3 -29.66 11.13 49.45
N GLN A 4 -28.42 10.97 49.90
CA GLN A 4 -27.25 11.07 49.00
C GLN A 4 -26.14 10.04 49.31
N GLN A 5 -26.50 8.77 49.46
CA GLN A 5 -25.48 7.72 49.62
C GLN A 5 -25.74 6.44 48.83
N GLN A 6 -26.29 6.59 47.61
CA GLN A 6 -26.33 5.54 46.60
C GLN A 6 -26.06 6.16 45.23
N LYS A 7 -24.80 6.32 44.81
CA LYS A 7 -24.42 6.56 43.39
C LYS A 7 -22.90 6.70 43.21
N THR A 8 -22.12 5.66 43.47
CA THR A 8 -20.72 5.62 42.98
C THR A 8 -20.17 4.22 42.73
N THR A 9 -20.79 3.14 43.25
CA THR A 9 -20.32 1.77 43.04
C THR A 9 -20.82 1.10 41.76
N GLY A 10 -21.94 1.55 41.16
CA GLY A 10 -22.52 0.91 39.96
C GLY A 10 -21.76 1.15 38.65
N SER A 11 -21.09 2.29 38.50
CA SER A 11 -20.50 2.69 37.21
C SER A 11 -19.43 1.72 36.71
N SER A 12 -18.47 1.30 37.54
CA SER A 12 -17.36 0.46 37.07
C SER A 12 -17.76 -0.99 36.76
N GLU A 13 -18.77 -1.52 37.45
CA GLU A 13 -19.33 -2.84 37.17
C GLU A 13 -20.18 -2.81 35.91
N GLU A 14 -21.00 -1.78 35.72
CA GLU A 14 -21.75 -1.54 34.48
C GLU A 14 -20.83 -1.38 33.27
N TRP A 15 -19.70 -0.66 33.40
CA TRP A 15 -18.70 -0.55 32.34
C TRP A 15 -18.06 -1.90 32.02
N LYS A 16 -17.69 -2.69 33.04
CA LYS A 16 -17.13 -4.04 32.84
C LYS A 16 -18.11 -4.96 32.13
N GLU A 17 -19.39 -4.92 32.50
CA GLU A 17 -20.43 -5.70 31.86
C GLU A 17 -20.64 -5.28 30.40
N LEU A 18 -20.68 -3.98 30.13
CA LEU A 18 -20.77 -3.46 28.76
C LEU A 18 -19.60 -3.92 27.89
N PHE A 19 -18.35 -3.77 28.37
CA PHE A 19 -17.18 -4.23 27.62
C PHE A 19 -17.15 -5.74 27.43
N SER A 20 -17.64 -6.51 28.40
CA SER A 20 -17.74 -7.97 28.29
C SER A 20 -18.75 -8.37 27.21
N ASN A 21 -19.94 -7.74 27.20
CA ASN A 21 -20.97 -7.97 26.20
C ASN A 21 -20.51 -7.58 24.78
N ILE A 22 -19.85 -6.43 24.63
CA ILE A 22 -19.27 -6.00 23.35
C ILE A 22 -18.20 -6.99 22.89
N GLY A 23 -17.29 -7.38 23.79
CA GLY A 23 -16.22 -8.33 23.47
C GLY A 23 -16.77 -9.68 23.02
N GLU A 24 -17.83 -10.16 23.65
CA GLU A 24 -18.47 -11.42 23.28
C GLU A 24 -19.19 -11.33 21.93
N GLN A 25 -19.86 -10.21 21.66
CA GLN A 25 -20.53 -9.98 20.38
C GLN A 25 -19.53 -9.86 19.23
N VAL A 26 -18.43 -9.12 19.41
CA VAL A 26 -17.35 -8.99 18.43
C VAL A 26 -16.71 -10.36 18.15
N ARG A 27 -16.44 -11.16 19.19
CA ARG A 27 -15.92 -12.53 19.03
C ARG A 27 -16.85 -13.38 18.17
N LYS A 28 -18.16 -13.36 18.46
CA LYS A 28 -19.19 -14.11 17.73
C LYS A 28 -19.28 -13.69 16.26
N ASP A 29 -19.19 -12.39 15.99
CA ASP A 29 -19.28 -11.87 14.62
C ASP A 29 -18.04 -12.23 13.80
N ILE A 30 -16.83 -12.09 14.38
CA ILE A 30 -15.59 -12.50 13.72
C ILE A 30 -15.57 -14.01 13.51
N ALA A 31 -15.99 -14.80 14.50
CA ALA A 31 -16.12 -16.25 14.36
C ALA A 31 -16.97 -16.62 13.15
N ARG A 32 -18.18 -16.05 13.01
CA ARG A 32 -19.02 -16.29 11.83
C ARG A 32 -18.38 -15.85 10.53
N MET A 33 -17.69 -14.71 10.52
CA MET A 33 -17.02 -14.17 9.34
C MET A 33 -15.97 -15.13 8.77
N VAL A 34 -15.24 -15.82 9.66
CA VAL A 34 -14.16 -16.75 9.27
C VAL A 34 -14.62 -18.21 9.21
N GLY A 35 -15.92 -18.46 9.39
CA GLY A 35 -16.50 -19.80 9.35
C GLY A 35 -16.32 -20.63 10.63
N ALA A 36 -15.93 -19.98 11.74
CA ALA A 36 -15.81 -20.61 13.05
C ALA A 36 -17.16 -20.75 13.75
N ASP A 37 -17.21 -21.68 14.70
CA ASP A 37 -18.32 -21.76 15.63
C ASP A 37 -18.46 -20.44 16.40
N ALA A 38 -19.69 -19.95 16.61
CA ALA A 38 -19.91 -18.67 17.29
C ALA A 38 -19.37 -18.66 18.73
N GLU A 39 -19.22 -19.83 19.35
CA GLU A 39 -18.63 -19.99 20.67
C GLU A 39 -17.13 -20.28 20.64
N ALA A 40 -16.48 -20.22 19.48
CA ALA A 40 -15.03 -20.39 19.35
C ALA A 40 -14.25 -19.34 20.15
N ASP A 41 -13.15 -19.78 20.73
CA ASP A 41 -12.21 -18.90 21.42
C ASP A 41 -11.33 -18.14 20.41
N TRP A 42 -10.66 -17.08 20.88
CA TRP A 42 -9.79 -16.26 20.05
C TRP A 42 -8.66 -17.07 19.36
N PRO A 43 -7.99 -18.02 20.02
CA PRO A 43 -7.00 -18.87 19.35
C PRO A 43 -7.57 -19.68 18.17
N THR A 44 -8.80 -20.18 18.28
CA THR A 44 -9.46 -20.93 17.19
C THR A 44 -9.90 -19.99 16.08
N ILE A 45 -10.49 -18.85 16.41
CA ILE A 45 -10.84 -17.81 15.45
C ILE A 45 -9.60 -17.36 14.68
N GLY A 46 -8.49 -17.11 15.37
CA GLY A 46 -7.22 -16.71 14.76
C GLY A 46 -6.68 -17.74 13.77
N ARG A 47 -6.70 -19.04 14.12
CA ARG A 47 -6.28 -20.11 13.20
C ARG A 47 -7.17 -20.19 11.96
N GLN A 48 -8.49 -20.09 12.12
CA GLN A 48 -9.39 -20.12 10.97
C GLN A 48 -9.31 -18.86 10.11
N THR A 49 -9.02 -17.71 10.74
CA THR A 49 -8.75 -16.45 10.02
C THR A 49 -7.50 -16.60 9.15
N ASP A 50 -6.41 -17.14 9.73
CA ASP A 50 -5.17 -17.43 9.01
C ASP A 50 -5.42 -18.40 7.84
N GLU A 51 -6.14 -19.49 8.09
CA GLU A 51 -6.46 -20.48 7.07
C GLU A 51 -7.34 -19.92 5.94
N ALA A 52 -8.36 -19.11 6.28
CA ALA A 52 -9.21 -18.45 5.31
C ALA A 52 -8.43 -17.42 4.47
N ALA A 53 -7.57 -16.63 5.10
CA ALA A 53 -6.71 -15.65 4.43
C ALA A 53 -5.71 -16.35 3.49
N ARG A 54 -5.04 -17.39 3.98
CA ARG A 54 -4.09 -18.21 3.23
C ARG A 54 -4.76 -18.84 2.01
N THR A 55 -5.94 -19.44 2.18
CA THR A 55 -6.72 -20.03 1.09
C THR A 55 -7.13 -18.97 0.05
N GLY A 56 -7.57 -17.79 0.51
CA GLY A 56 -7.98 -16.69 -0.36
C GLY A 56 -6.81 -16.16 -1.19
N ILE A 57 -5.67 -15.92 -0.56
CA ILE A 57 -4.47 -15.41 -1.23
C ILE A 57 -3.89 -16.48 -2.16
N ALA A 58 -3.82 -17.75 -1.73
CA ALA A 58 -3.37 -18.85 -2.58
C ALA A 58 -4.17 -18.91 -3.88
N LYS A 59 -5.51 -18.81 -3.82
CA LYS A 59 -6.36 -18.75 -5.03
C LYS A 59 -6.04 -17.54 -5.90
N ALA A 60 -5.82 -16.37 -5.30
CA ALA A 60 -5.52 -15.14 -6.03
C ALA A 60 -4.19 -15.23 -6.79
N VAL A 61 -3.18 -15.89 -6.21
CA VAL A 61 -1.85 -16.06 -6.83
C VAL A 61 -1.72 -17.37 -7.63
N GLY A 62 -2.81 -18.14 -7.76
CA GLY A 62 -2.81 -19.43 -8.46
C GLY A 62 -2.00 -20.55 -7.78
N ALA A 63 -1.69 -20.41 -6.50
CA ALA A 63 -1.08 -21.45 -5.68
C ALA A 63 -2.14 -22.46 -5.17
N SER A 64 -1.68 -23.63 -4.69
CA SER A 64 -2.57 -24.60 -4.04
C SER A 64 -3.22 -24.00 -2.80
N THR A 65 -4.49 -24.31 -2.53
CA THR A 65 -5.19 -23.83 -1.31
C THR A 65 -4.57 -24.37 -0.02
N ASP A 66 -3.83 -25.48 -0.10
CA ASP A 66 -3.10 -26.06 1.02
C ASP A 66 -1.70 -25.48 1.19
N ALA A 67 -1.27 -24.58 0.29
CA ALA A 67 0.06 -23.97 0.31
C ALA A 67 0.29 -23.19 1.61
N ASP A 68 1.50 -23.29 2.16
CA ASP A 68 1.93 -22.44 3.26
C ASP A 68 2.27 -21.02 2.77
N TRP A 69 2.50 -20.12 3.72
CA TRP A 69 2.84 -18.72 3.42
C TRP A 69 4.13 -18.57 2.62
N GLU A 70 5.08 -19.48 2.77
CA GLU A 70 6.34 -19.46 2.03
C GLU A 70 6.09 -19.76 0.55
N SER A 71 5.34 -20.80 0.24
CA SER A 71 4.95 -21.17 -1.12
C SER A 71 4.07 -20.10 -1.77
N ILE A 72 3.10 -19.54 -1.03
CA ILE A 72 2.29 -18.41 -1.51
C ILE A 72 3.18 -17.20 -1.83
N GLY A 73 4.14 -16.90 -0.96
CA GLY A 73 5.10 -15.81 -1.17
C GLY A 73 5.97 -16.01 -2.41
N GLN A 74 6.45 -17.24 -2.65
CA GLN A 74 7.22 -17.56 -3.86
C GLN A 74 6.37 -17.41 -5.13
N HIS A 75 5.12 -17.88 -5.13
CA HIS A 75 4.20 -17.71 -6.26
C HIS A 75 3.90 -16.24 -6.54
N LEU A 76 3.69 -15.45 -5.48
CA LEU A 76 3.48 -14.00 -5.60
C LEU A 76 4.70 -13.30 -6.18
N ASP A 77 5.90 -13.59 -5.64
CA ASP A 77 7.16 -13.01 -6.10
C ASP A 77 7.44 -13.33 -7.57
N GLN A 78 7.27 -14.59 -7.99
CA GLN A 78 7.39 -14.99 -9.40
C GLN A 78 6.38 -14.27 -10.29
N SER A 79 5.12 -14.15 -9.84
CA SER A 79 4.08 -13.45 -10.60
C SER A 79 4.42 -11.97 -10.76
N ALA A 80 4.86 -11.31 -9.69
CA ALA A 80 5.25 -9.91 -9.69
C ALA A 80 6.47 -9.65 -10.58
N ARG A 81 7.51 -10.50 -10.49
CA ARG A 81 8.69 -10.41 -11.36
C ARG A 81 8.31 -10.55 -12.83
N ARG A 82 7.44 -11.50 -13.15
CA ARG A 82 6.99 -11.72 -14.52
C ARG A 82 6.18 -10.54 -15.06
N GLU A 83 5.26 -9.99 -14.28
CA GLU A 83 4.46 -8.84 -14.71
C GLU A 83 5.31 -7.59 -14.90
N ILE A 84 6.16 -7.27 -13.92
CA ILE A 84 7.05 -6.11 -14.01
C ILE A 84 8.09 -6.32 -15.12
N GLY A 85 8.65 -7.53 -15.22
CA GLY A 85 9.56 -7.93 -16.29
C GLY A 85 8.98 -7.66 -17.68
N LYS A 86 7.72 -8.05 -17.93
CA LYS A 86 7.03 -7.74 -19.19
C LYS A 86 6.89 -6.24 -19.47
N ILE A 87 6.66 -5.43 -18.44
CA ILE A 87 6.54 -3.98 -18.59
C ILE A 87 7.89 -3.37 -18.98
N VAL A 88 8.97 -3.85 -18.38
CA VAL A 88 10.32 -3.28 -18.54
C VAL A 88 11.13 -3.98 -19.63
N GLY A 89 10.57 -5.01 -20.27
CA GLY A 89 11.23 -5.80 -21.32
C GLY A 89 12.27 -6.80 -20.80
N ALA A 90 12.27 -7.12 -19.51
CA ALA A 90 13.11 -8.18 -18.96
C ALA A 90 12.54 -9.58 -19.30
N THR A 91 13.39 -10.61 -19.26
CA THR A 91 13.00 -11.98 -19.60
C THR A 91 12.04 -12.56 -18.55
N ASP A 92 11.25 -13.58 -18.93
CA ASP A 92 10.24 -14.20 -18.04
C ASP A 92 10.86 -14.86 -16.78
N ASP A 93 12.17 -15.11 -16.78
CA ASP A 93 12.98 -15.69 -15.70
C ASP A 93 13.86 -14.67 -14.95
N ALA A 94 13.73 -13.38 -15.28
CA ALA A 94 14.52 -12.30 -14.70
C ALA A 94 14.36 -12.20 -13.17
N ASP A 95 15.47 -11.99 -12.47
CA ASP A 95 15.44 -11.67 -11.06
C ASP A 95 15.23 -10.15 -10.82
N TRP A 96 15.10 -9.73 -9.56
CA TRP A 96 14.92 -8.32 -9.23
C TRP A 96 16.11 -7.44 -9.62
N GLY A 97 17.32 -8.00 -9.69
CA GLY A 97 18.50 -7.30 -10.19
C GLY A 97 18.38 -7.03 -11.68
N ASP A 98 18.00 -8.05 -12.46
CA ASP A 98 17.77 -7.92 -13.91
C ASP A 98 16.65 -6.91 -14.23
N ILE A 99 15.52 -7.01 -13.51
CA ILE A 99 14.39 -6.08 -13.62
C ILE A 99 14.84 -4.66 -13.26
N GLY A 100 15.58 -4.50 -12.16
CA GLY A 100 16.09 -3.20 -11.72
C GLY A 100 17.05 -2.56 -12.73
N GLN A 101 17.88 -3.38 -13.38
CA GLN A 101 18.76 -2.94 -14.45
C GLN A 101 17.95 -2.46 -15.67
N ALA A 102 16.97 -3.25 -16.12
CA ALA A 102 16.10 -2.89 -17.25
C ALA A 102 15.32 -1.58 -17.00
N VAL A 103 14.80 -1.38 -15.77
CA VAL A 103 14.17 -0.12 -15.37
C VAL A 103 15.17 1.04 -15.46
N SER A 104 16.37 0.86 -14.92
CA SER A 104 17.40 1.90 -14.89
C SER A 104 17.81 2.31 -16.32
N ASP A 105 18.01 1.33 -17.19
CA ASP A 105 18.36 1.55 -18.60
C ASP A 105 17.23 2.29 -19.35
N GLY A 106 15.97 1.91 -19.10
CA GLY A 106 14.79 2.58 -19.66
C GLY A 106 14.67 4.04 -19.22
N VAL A 107 14.88 4.32 -17.93
CA VAL A 107 14.89 5.69 -17.39
C VAL A 107 16.05 6.50 -18.00
N GLU A 108 17.25 5.92 -18.09
CA GLU A 108 18.40 6.59 -18.70
C GLU A 108 18.14 6.93 -20.17
N SER A 109 17.56 5.99 -20.94
CA SER A 109 17.18 6.22 -22.34
C SER A 109 16.15 7.34 -22.45
N PHE A 110 15.10 7.32 -21.63
CA PHE A 110 14.08 8.37 -21.64
C PHE A 110 14.66 9.74 -21.31
N LEU A 111 15.55 9.83 -20.31
CA LEU A 111 16.21 11.09 -19.96
C LEU A 111 17.13 11.56 -21.08
N LYS A 112 17.91 10.67 -21.70
CA LYS A 112 18.73 10.98 -22.87
C LYS A 112 17.87 11.51 -24.01
N ASP A 113 16.76 10.88 -24.33
CA ASP A 113 15.85 11.31 -25.39
C ASP A 113 15.22 12.67 -25.06
N LEU A 114 14.76 12.88 -23.83
CA LEU A 114 14.17 14.14 -23.39
C LEU A 114 15.17 15.32 -23.47
N PHE A 115 16.42 15.09 -23.08
CA PHE A 115 17.47 16.12 -23.11
C PHE A 115 18.17 16.24 -24.47
N ALA A 116 18.20 15.18 -25.28
CA ALA A 116 18.64 15.23 -26.68
C ALA A 116 17.62 15.93 -27.57
N ALA A 117 16.33 15.69 -27.37
CA ALA A 117 15.25 16.44 -28.03
C ALA A 117 15.26 17.93 -27.67
N ARG A 118 15.75 18.29 -26.47
CA ARG A 118 16.01 19.68 -26.09
C ARG A 118 17.29 20.26 -26.74
N LYS A 119 18.14 19.41 -27.32
CA LYS A 119 19.44 19.77 -27.91
C LYS A 119 19.41 19.86 -29.44
N ASP A 120 18.23 19.93 -30.05
CA ASP A 120 18.05 20.50 -31.39
C ASP A 120 17.97 22.04 -31.30
N PRO A 121 19.07 22.79 -31.54
CA PRO A 121 19.04 24.24 -31.68
C PRO A 121 18.52 24.62 -33.08
N ALA A 122 17.25 24.34 -33.36
CA ALA A 122 16.54 24.93 -34.48
C ALA A 122 15.50 25.97 -34.00
N ALA A 123 15.84 26.69 -32.93
CA ALA A 123 15.32 28.02 -32.62
C ALA A 123 16.18 28.56 -31.47
N ALA A 124 17.19 29.38 -31.78
CA ALA A 124 17.75 30.27 -30.79
C ALA A 124 16.61 31.22 -30.36
N PRO A 125 16.13 31.22 -29.10
CA PRO A 125 15.08 32.13 -28.67
C PRO A 125 15.64 33.47 -28.15
N PHE A 126 16.97 33.66 -28.23
CA PHE A 126 17.61 34.89 -27.78
C PHE A 126 18.29 35.55 -28.97
N ASP A 127 17.48 36.21 -29.79
CA ASP A 127 17.95 37.44 -30.41
C ASP A 127 18.48 38.34 -29.28
N ALA A 128 19.72 38.79 -29.45
CA ALA A 128 20.30 39.78 -28.55
C ALA A 128 19.37 41.00 -28.50
N PRO A 129 19.05 41.56 -27.32
CA PRO A 129 18.18 42.71 -27.26
C PRO A 129 18.82 43.90 -28.00
N GLU A 130 18.22 44.28 -29.13
CA GLU A 130 18.45 45.57 -29.76
C GLU A 130 17.78 46.66 -28.92
N ASP A 131 18.42 47.11 -27.85
CA ASP A 131 18.50 48.54 -27.49
C ASP A 131 19.51 48.78 -26.35
N PRO A 132 20.61 49.53 -26.58
CA PRO A 132 21.58 49.90 -25.55
C PRO A 132 21.06 50.86 -24.45
N ASN A 133 19.78 51.26 -24.43
CA ASN A 133 19.30 52.36 -23.57
C ASN A 133 17.99 52.13 -22.78
N ALA A 134 17.65 50.90 -22.37
CA ALA A 134 16.45 50.67 -21.54
C ALA A 134 16.73 50.24 -20.09
N PRO A 135 17.02 51.17 -19.15
CA PRO A 135 16.83 50.93 -17.73
C PRO A 135 15.39 51.31 -17.33
N VAL A 136 14.56 50.31 -16.97
CA VAL A 136 13.33 50.56 -16.21
C VAL A 136 13.56 50.13 -14.76
N ASP A 137 13.73 51.14 -13.91
CA ASP A 137 14.10 51.03 -12.49
C ASP A 137 12.88 50.73 -11.60
N PRO A 138 12.90 49.67 -10.76
CA PRO A 138 11.75 49.25 -9.95
C PRO A 138 11.42 50.13 -8.72
N TRP A 139 12.06 51.30 -8.54
CA TRP A 139 11.78 52.20 -7.40
C TRP A 139 11.00 53.48 -7.74
N LYS A 140 10.33 53.58 -8.89
CA LYS A 140 9.34 54.64 -9.08
C LYS A 140 8.05 54.33 -8.31
N LYS A 141 7.87 55.02 -7.18
CA LYS A 141 6.56 55.32 -6.59
C LYS A 141 5.84 56.33 -7.47
N ASP A 142 4.55 56.11 -7.72
CA ASP A 142 3.60 57.15 -8.15
C ASP A 142 3.57 58.33 -7.17
#